data_AF-A0A439VRU9-F1
#
_entry.id   AF-A0A439VRU9-F1
#
_cell.length_a   1.000
_cell.length_b   1.000
_cell.length_c   1.000
_cell.angle_alpha   90.00
_cell.angle_beta   90.00
_cell.angle_gamma   90.00
#
_symmetry.space_group_name_H-M   'P 1'
#
loop_
_entity.id
_entity.type
_entity.pdbx_description
1 polymer ?
#
loop_
_entity_poly.entity_id
_entity_poly.type
_entity_poly.pdbx_seq_one_letter_code
_entity_poly.pdbx_strand_id
1 'polypeptide(L)'
;MGGLTLAAGLAVGTAAFAAPPEPAPVPAPPAGSERVTNPVAEFAGIDKITGRIITFDVYIDETVQFGALQVTPRVCYSRPQTEEPKTDSFVEVDEITLDRKIRRIFTGWMFAESPGLNAVEHAVYDVWLKECKQKSDVPAPDGAKADATKADAPKPAAAKPKATTPDVTEPVTEPDASEPDTTDAN
;
A
#
# COMPACT_ATOMS: atom_id res chain seq x y z
N MET A 1 -21.00 -11.71 104.33
CA MET A 1 -21.46 -10.31 104.22
C MET A 1 -20.37 -9.49 103.55
N GLY A 2 -20.67 -8.86 102.41
CA GLY A 2 -19.74 -7.92 101.78
C GLY A 2 -19.92 -7.86 100.27
N GLY A 3 -21.07 -7.39 99.80
CA GLY A 3 -21.21 -6.95 98.42
C GLY A 3 -20.51 -5.63 98.21
N LEU A 4 -19.98 -5.38 97.02
CA LEU A 4 -19.65 -4.03 96.58
C LEU A 4 -19.86 -3.87 95.08
N THR A 5 -20.31 -2.67 94.77
CA THR A 5 -21.13 -2.18 93.68
C THR A 5 -20.37 -1.85 92.39
N LEU A 6 -21.14 -1.78 91.29
CA LEU A 6 -20.76 -1.33 89.95
C LEU A 6 -20.05 0.03 89.90
N ALA A 7 -19.10 0.16 88.96
CA ALA A 7 -18.72 1.44 88.37
C ALA A 7 -18.77 1.34 86.84
N ALA A 8 -19.61 2.16 86.23
CA ALA A 8 -19.74 2.31 84.78
C ALA A 8 -18.64 3.25 84.25
N GLY A 9 -17.88 2.79 83.25
CA GLY A 9 -16.90 3.61 82.53
C GLY A 9 -17.31 3.74 81.05
N LEU A 10 -17.68 4.96 80.64
CA LEU A 10 -17.86 5.33 79.23
C LEU A 10 -16.48 5.48 78.58
N ALA A 11 -16.12 4.56 77.67
CA ALA A 11 -14.93 4.67 76.84
C ALA A 11 -15.26 5.41 75.53
N VAL A 12 -14.66 6.57 75.34
CA VAL A 12 -14.69 7.34 74.08
C VAL A 12 -13.74 6.65 73.10
N GLY A 13 -14.28 6.02 72.06
CA GLY A 13 -13.50 5.33 71.01
C GLY A 13 -12.95 6.32 69.99
N THR A 14 -11.62 6.40 69.89
CA THR A 14 -10.89 7.10 68.81
C THR A 14 -11.06 6.34 67.49
N ALA A 15 -11.63 6.98 66.47
CA ALA A 15 -11.67 6.44 65.12
C ALA A 15 -10.26 6.50 64.49
N ALA A 16 -9.71 5.33 64.15
CA ALA A 16 -8.47 5.21 63.38
C ALA A 16 -8.74 5.57 61.91
N PHE A 17 -8.07 6.60 61.40
CA PHE A 17 -8.11 6.98 59.99
C PHE A 17 -7.16 6.09 59.20
N ALA A 18 -7.69 5.23 58.32
CA ALA A 18 -6.89 4.39 57.44
C ALA A 18 -6.24 5.24 56.32
N ALA A 19 -4.93 5.06 56.11
CA ALA A 19 -4.18 5.71 55.02
C ALA A 19 -4.53 5.07 53.65
N PRO A 20 -4.59 5.85 52.55
CA PRO A 20 -4.87 5.33 51.22
C PRO A 20 -3.67 4.54 50.65
N PRO A 21 -3.93 3.53 49.78
CA PRO A 21 -2.88 2.71 49.18
C PRO A 21 -2.02 3.49 48.17
N GLU A 22 -0.70 3.30 48.21
CA GLU A 22 0.24 3.85 47.23
C GLU A 22 0.02 3.25 45.83
N PRO A 23 0.10 4.06 44.76
CA PRO A 23 -0.06 3.57 43.39
C PRO A 23 1.14 2.72 42.97
N ALA A 24 0.86 1.50 42.49
CA ALA A 24 1.86 0.59 41.96
C ALA A 24 2.56 1.18 40.70
N PRO A 25 3.85 0.86 40.46
CA PRO A 25 4.57 1.33 39.29
C PRO A 25 3.95 0.74 38.01
N VAL A 26 3.48 1.61 37.12
CA VAL A 26 3.04 1.24 35.77
C VAL A 26 4.25 0.91 34.89
N PRO A 27 4.24 -0.23 34.17
CA PRO A 27 5.30 -0.56 33.22
C PRO A 27 5.31 0.44 32.06
N ALA A 28 6.50 0.92 31.70
CA ALA A 28 6.69 1.81 30.56
C ALA A 28 6.35 1.08 29.24
N PRO A 29 5.80 1.79 28.24
CA PRO A 29 5.50 1.19 26.94
C PRO A 29 6.80 0.69 26.27
N PRO A 30 6.74 -0.40 25.49
CA PRO A 30 7.91 -0.91 24.77
C PRO A 30 8.43 0.18 23.82
N ALA A 31 9.75 0.37 23.81
CA ALA A 31 10.42 1.29 22.90
C ALA A 31 10.00 0.97 21.46
N GLY A 32 9.46 1.98 20.77
CA GLY A 32 9.00 1.85 19.40
C GLY A 32 10.14 1.42 18.50
N SER A 33 9.93 0.33 17.77
CA SER A 33 10.94 -0.23 16.89
C SER A 33 11.34 0.77 15.80
N GLU A 34 12.61 1.12 15.72
CA GLU A 34 13.08 2.23 14.89
C GLU A 34 13.04 1.85 13.41
N ARG A 35 12.23 2.59 12.63
CA ARG A 35 12.15 2.42 11.17
C ARG A 35 13.16 3.35 10.51
N VAL A 36 13.99 2.80 9.64
CA VAL A 36 14.94 3.56 8.82
C VAL A 36 14.25 3.96 7.53
N THR A 37 14.22 5.26 7.23
CA THR A 37 13.69 5.77 5.95
C THR A 37 14.77 5.71 4.89
N ASN A 38 14.45 5.20 3.71
CA ASN A 38 15.39 5.02 2.62
C ASN A 38 14.94 5.79 1.36
N PRO A 39 15.88 6.43 0.64
CA PRO A 39 15.61 7.18 -0.58
C PRO A 39 15.50 6.29 -1.84
N VAL A 40 15.83 4.99 -1.75
CA VAL A 40 15.77 4.06 -2.88
C VAL A 40 15.01 2.80 -2.47
N ALA A 41 14.11 2.35 -3.34
CA ALA A 41 13.43 1.07 -3.27
C ALA A 41 13.93 0.16 -4.40
N GLU A 42 14.47 -1.01 -4.06
CA GLU A 42 14.84 -2.05 -5.02
C GLU A 42 13.64 -2.96 -5.26
N PHE A 43 13.23 -3.05 -6.52
CA PHE A 43 12.17 -3.93 -6.96
C PHE A 43 12.73 -5.07 -7.80
N ALA A 44 12.10 -6.24 -7.67
CA ALA A 44 12.28 -7.31 -8.62
C ALA A 44 11.04 -7.42 -9.50
N GLY A 45 11.28 -7.61 -10.79
CA GLY A 45 10.25 -7.79 -11.79
C GLY A 45 10.48 -9.08 -12.56
N ILE A 46 9.45 -9.91 -12.73
CA ILE A 46 9.48 -11.06 -13.63
C ILE A 46 8.65 -10.79 -14.87
N ASP A 47 9.19 -11.13 -16.02
CA ASP A 47 8.40 -11.30 -17.23
C ASP A 47 7.96 -12.77 -17.34
N LYS A 48 6.66 -13.03 -17.19
CA LYS A 48 6.06 -14.38 -17.24
C LYS A 48 6.17 -15.03 -18.62
N ILE A 49 6.38 -14.25 -19.69
CA ILE A 49 6.53 -14.75 -21.06
C ILE A 49 7.95 -15.25 -21.29
N THR A 50 8.95 -14.49 -20.85
CA THR A 50 10.37 -14.85 -21.05
C THR A 50 10.97 -15.63 -19.88
N GLY A 51 10.29 -15.66 -18.73
CA GLY A 51 10.78 -16.27 -17.49
C GLY A 51 11.97 -15.54 -16.86
N ARG A 52 12.28 -14.32 -17.30
CA ARG A 52 13.42 -13.55 -16.81
C ARG A 52 13.02 -12.68 -15.64
N ILE A 53 13.78 -12.79 -14.55
CA ILE A 53 13.69 -11.89 -13.39
C ILE A 53 14.78 -10.83 -13.55
N ILE A 54 14.39 -9.57 -13.47
CA ILE A 54 15.31 -8.45 -13.39
C ILE A 54 15.12 -7.73 -12.06
N THR A 55 16.14 -7.00 -11.65
CA THR A 55 16.09 -6.18 -10.46
C THR A 55 16.46 -4.77 -10.85
N PHE A 56 15.69 -3.81 -10.36
CA PHE A 56 15.84 -2.40 -10.70
C PHE A 56 15.62 -1.54 -9.46
N ASP A 57 16.48 -0.54 -9.31
CA ASP A 57 16.39 0.43 -8.24
C ASP A 57 15.53 1.61 -8.69
N VAL A 58 14.63 2.05 -7.82
CA VAL A 58 13.72 3.17 -8.06
C VAL A 58 13.87 4.16 -6.92
N TYR A 59 14.11 5.41 -7.26
CA TYR A 59 14.13 6.49 -6.28
C TYR A 59 12.72 6.79 -5.78
N ILE A 60 12.59 7.23 -4.54
CA ILE A 60 11.29 7.66 -4.01
C ILE A 60 10.74 8.81 -4.85
N ASP A 61 9.44 8.77 -5.13
CA ASP A 61 8.68 9.70 -5.96
C ASP A 61 9.03 9.67 -7.46
N GLU A 62 9.96 8.82 -7.89
CA GLU A 62 10.27 8.60 -9.30
C GLU A 62 9.46 7.43 -9.87
N THR A 63 9.14 7.52 -11.16
CA THR A 63 8.43 6.47 -11.88
C THR A 63 9.38 5.75 -12.82
N VAL A 64 9.56 4.45 -12.61
CA VAL A 64 10.32 3.59 -13.52
C VAL A 64 9.36 2.67 -14.27
N GLN A 65 9.63 2.47 -15.56
CA GLN A 65 8.84 1.59 -16.40
C GLN A 65 9.47 0.20 -16.48
N PHE A 66 8.70 -0.82 -16.11
CA PHE A 66 9.03 -2.23 -16.30
C PHE A 66 8.00 -2.88 -17.24
N GLY A 67 8.39 -3.11 -18.49
CA GLY A 67 7.48 -3.64 -19.51
C GLY A 67 6.30 -2.70 -19.76
N ALA A 68 5.08 -3.15 -19.45
CA ALA A 68 3.86 -2.35 -19.53
C ALA A 68 3.46 -1.70 -18.19
N LEU A 69 4.23 -1.92 -17.12
CA LEU A 69 3.94 -1.39 -15.79
C LEU A 69 4.82 -0.17 -15.50
N GLN A 70 4.24 0.83 -14.85
CA GLN A 70 4.92 1.99 -14.30
C GLN A 70 4.86 1.89 -12.78
N VAL A 71 6.02 1.80 -12.16
CA VAL A 71 6.17 1.57 -10.71
C VAL A 71 6.66 2.86 -10.08
N THR A 72 5.92 3.35 -9.09
CA THR A 72 6.22 4.60 -8.37
C THR A 72 6.18 4.35 -6.86
N PRO A 73 7.33 4.12 -6.20
CA PRO A 73 7.39 4.05 -4.76
C PRO A 73 7.24 5.46 -4.15
N ARG A 74 6.35 5.59 -3.16
CA ARG A 74 6.14 6.86 -2.44
C ARG A 74 6.91 6.90 -1.12
N VAL A 75 7.16 5.73 -0.53
CA VAL A 75 7.90 5.61 0.73
C VAL A 75 8.55 4.24 0.81
N CYS A 76 9.71 4.12 1.43
CA CYS A 76 10.39 2.85 1.65
C CYS A 76 11.05 2.84 3.04
N TYR A 77 10.64 1.92 3.90
CA TYR A 77 11.16 1.74 5.24
C TYR A 77 11.86 0.39 5.37
N SER A 78 12.99 0.38 6.09
CA SER A 78 13.68 -0.85 6.49
C SER A 78 13.96 -0.86 7.99
N ARG A 79 14.42 -2.01 8.48
CA ARG A 79 14.93 -2.17 9.84
C ARG A 79 16.46 -2.19 9.87
N PRO A 80 17.06 -1.76 10.98
CA PRO A 80 18.47 -2.00 11.21
C PRO A 80 18.76 -3.50 11.25
N GLN A 81 19.96 -3.89 10.81
CA GLN A 81 20.42 -5.29 10.74
C GLN A 81 20.52 -6.00 12.10
N THR A 82 20.32 -5.28 13.21
CA THR A 82 20.29 -5.82 14.57
C THR A 82 18.93 -6.37 14.98
N GLU A 83 17.88 -6.07 14.21
CA GLU A 83 16.51 -6.56 14.41
C GLU A 83 16.12 -7.54 13.27
N GLU A 84 14.95 -8.17 13.41
CA GLU A 84 14.37 -8.96 12.33
C GLU A 84 14.14 -8.09 11.09
N PRO A 85 14.56 -8.52 9.89
CA PRO A 85 14.35 -7.77 8.66
C PRO A 85 12.85 -7.56 8.45
N LYS A 86 12.46 -6.30 8.33
CA LYS A 86 11.10 -5.90 8.01
C LYS A 86 11.12 -4.68 7.12
N THR A 87 10.87 -4.90 5.85
CA THR A 87 11.02 -3.91 4.81
C THR A 87 9.68 -3.73 4.13
N ASP A 88 9.13 -2.52 4.26
CA ASP A 88 7.84 -2.17 3.71
C ASP A 88 7.93 -0.91 2.85
N SER A 89 7.19 -0.89 1.74
CA SER A 89 7.13 0.25 0.84
C SER A 89 5.70 0.49 0.39
N PHE A 90 5.28 1.75 0.37
CA PHE A 90 4.01 2.12 -0.26
C PHE A 90 4.25 2.44 -1.73
N VAL A 91 3.56 1.71 -2.60
CA VAL A 91 3.83 1.72 -4.04
C VAL A 91 2.54 1.93 -4.80
N GLU A 92 2.62 2.78 -5.81
CA GLU A 92 1.60 2.96 -6.84
C GLU A 92 2.09 2.28 -8.12
N VAL A 93 1.26 1.41 -8.70
CA VAL A 93 1.57 0.76 -9.98
C VAL A 93 0.46 1.04 -10.98
N ASP A 94 0.88 1.61 -12.10
CA ASP A 94 0.04 1.94 -13.24
C ASP A 94 0.34 1.00 -14.41
N GLU A 95 -0.69 0.59 -15.14
CA GLU A 95 -0.59 -0.22 -16.36
C GLU A 95 -0.76 0.68 -17.58
N ILE A 96 0.10 0.49 -18.58
CA ILE A 96 -0.05 1.06 -19.92
C ILE A 96 -0.74 0.01 -20.79
N THR A 97 -2.00 0.26 -21.12
CA THR A 97 -2.81 -0.63 -21.96
C THR A 97 -2.41 -0.53 -23.44
N LEU A 98 -2.90 -1.47 -24.27
CA LEU A 98 -2.61 -1.49 -25.72
C LEU A 98 -3.08 -0.23 -26.46
N ASP A 99 -4.15 0.42 -25.97
CA ASP A 99 -4.65 1.69 -26.48
C ASP A 99 -3.94 2.91 -25.87
N ARG A 100 -2.79 2.70 -25.21
CA ARG A 100 -1.94 3.74 -24.60
C ARG A 100 -2.65 4.56 -23.51
N LYS A 101 -3.58 3.95 -22.79
CA LYS A 101 -4.17 4.55 -21.59
C LYS A 101 -3.39 4.12 -20.37
N ILE A 102 -3.23 5.05 -19.43
CA ILE A 102 -2.61 4.79 -18.14
C ILE A 102 -3.73 4.55 -17.14
N ARG A 103 -3.70 3.39 -16.47
CA ARG A 103 -4.67 3.04 -15.44
C ARG A 103 -3.96 2.50 -14.21
N ARG A 104 -4.35 3.00 -13.05
CA ARG A 104 -3.90 2.46 -11.77
C ARG A 104 -4.45 1.08 -11.52
N ILE A 105 -3.55 0.10 -11.36
CA ILE A 105 -3.90 -1.28 -11.07
C ILE A 105 -3.62 -1.64 -9.61
N PHE A 106 -2.69 -0.94 -8.95
CA PHE A 106 -2.35 -1.20 -7.56
C PHE A 106 -1.96 0.07 -6.82
N THR A 107 -2.35 0.13 -5.56
CA THR A 107 -1.94 1.16 -4.60
C THR A 107 -1.98 0.55 -3.22
N GLY A 108 -0.82 0.39 -2.60
CA GLY A 108 -0.76 -0.27 -1.30
C GLY A 108 0.64 -0.50 -0.78
N TRP A 109 0.70 -1.15 0.37
CA TRP A 109 1.93 -1.55 1.02
C TRP A 109 2.43 -2.88 0.46
N MET A 110 3.66 -2.90 -0.03
CA MET A 110 4.42 -4.09 -0.39
C MET A 110 5.38 -4.46 0.73
N PHE A 111 5.65 -5.76 0.89
CA PHE A 111 6.53 -6.30 1.93
C PHE A 111 7.61 -7.16 1.29
N ALA A 112 8.88 -6.88 1.56
CA ALA A 112 9.99 -7.62 0.96
C ALA A 112 10.09 -9.06 1.47
N GLU A 113 9.82 -9.27 2.75
CA GLU A 113 9.92 -10.58 3.41
C GLU A 113 8.69 -11.47 3.13
N SER A 114 7.62 -10.88 2.62
CA SER A 114 6.40 -11.60 2.22
C SER A 114 5.84 -11.05 0.91
N PRO A 115 6.53 -11.25 -0.22
CA PRO A 115 6.09 -10.75 -1.51
C PRO A 115 4.69 -11.25 -1.87
N GLY A 116 4.37 -12.51 -1.56
CA GLY A 116 3.07 -13.12 -1.87
C GLY A 116 1.86 -12.49 -1.16
N LEU A 117 2.06 -11.58 -0.19
CA LEU A 117 0.94 -10.91 0.49
C LEU A 117 0.42 -9.71 -0.30
N ASN A 118 1.31 -8.94 -0.93
CA ASN A 118 0.97 -7.69 -1.62
C ASN A 118 1.87 -7.43 -2.84
N ALA A 119 2.31 -8.46 -3.55
CA ALA A 119 2.95 -8.30 -4.86
C ALA A 119 1.91 -7.88 -5.91
N VAL A 120 2.37 -7.15 -6.93
CA VAL A 120 1.56 -6.87 -8.10
C VAL A 120 1.74 -8.01 -9.08
N GLU A 121 0.66 -8.76 -9.26
CA GLU A 121 0.56 -9.85 -10.23
C GLU A 121 -0.21 -9.35 -11.46
N HIS A 122 0.50 -9.12 -12.57
CA HIS A 122 -0.13 -8.84 -13.85
C HIS A 122 -0.22 -10.13 -14.68
N ALA A 123 -1.03 -10.12 -15.74
CA ALA A 123 -1.15 -11.26 -16.64
C ALA A 123 0.17 -11.62 -17.34
N VAL A 124 1.11 -10.68 -17.41
CA VAL A 124 2.36 -10.77 -18.17
C VAL A 124 3.60 -10.47 -17.30
N TYR A 125 3.47 -9.58 -16.32
CA TYR A 125 4.60 -9.08 -15.52
C TYR A 125 4.27 -9.15 -14.03
N ASP A 126 5.18 -9.59 -13.18
CA ASP A 126 5.00 -9.42 -11.73
C ASP A 126 6.06 -8.50 -11.19
N VAL A 127 5.67 -7.67 -10.21
CA VAL A 127 6.57 -6.75 -9.54
C VAL A 127 6.36 -6.87 -8.04
N TRP A 128 7.48 -7.01 -7.33
CA TRP A 128 7.49 -7.03 -5.88
C TRP A 128 8.70 -6.27 -5.31
N LEU A 129 8.51 -5.76 -4.10
CA LEU A 129 9.59 -5.12 -3.33
C LEU A 129 10.62 -6.18 -2.93
N LYS A 130 11.90 -5.87 -3.07
CA LYS A 130 13.01 -6.74 -2.67
C LYS A 130 13.77 -6.17 -1.47
N GLU A 131 14.11 -4.89 -1.49
CA GLU A 131 14.81 -4.23 -0.39
C GLU A 131 14.65 -2.71 -0.47
N CYS A 132 14.86 -1.99 0.64
CA CYS A 132 15.05 -0.54 0.64
C CYS A 132 16.52 -0.22 0.90
N LYS A 133 17.14 0.63 0.07
CA LYS A 133 18.57 0.97 0.17
C LYS A 133 18.80 2.45 0.42
N GLN A 134 19.88 2.75 1.13
CA GLN A 134 20.36 4.13 1.31
C GLN A 134 21.07 4.70 0.07
N LYS A 135 21.65 3.83 -0.76
CA LYS A 135 22.40 4.19 -1.96
C LYS A 135 22.08 3.20 -3.07
N SER A 136 22.00 3.68 -4.31
CA SER A 136 21.91 2.87 -5.52
C SER A 136 23.21 3.02 -6.32
N ASP A 137 23.55 1.97 -7.07
CA ASP A 137 24.61 2.00 -8.09
C ASP A 137 24.14 2.72 -9.38
N VAL A 138 22.82 2.91 -9.53
CA VAL A 138 22.23 3.67 -10.63
C VAL A 138 22.27 5.16 -10.28
N PRO A 139 22.79 6.03 -11.17
CA PRO A 139 22.75 7.47 -10.95
C PRO A 139 21.32 7.96 -10.75
N ALA A 140 21.12 8.83 -9.76
CA ALA A 140 19.83 9.50 -9.57
C ALA A 140 19.49 10.33 -10.83
N PRO A 141 18.24 10.36 -11.26
CA PRO A 141 17.82 11.27 -12.31
C PRO A 141 18.12 12.72 -11.89
N ASP A 142 18.49 13.57 -12.85
CA ASP A 142 18.99 14.94 -12.63
C ASP A 142 17.97 15.90 -11.96
N GLY A 143 16.78 15.41 -11.58
CA GLY A 143 15.73 16.14 -10.85
C GLY A 143 15.98 16.29 -9.34
N ALA A 144 16.88 15.53 -8.71
CA ALA A 144 17.17 15.68 -7.27
C ALA A 144 17.89 17.00 -6.90
N LYS A 145 18.24 17.82 -7.91
CA LYS A 145 18.75 19.20 -7.76
C LYS A 145 17.93 20.20 -8.60
N ALA A 146 16.63 20.02 -8.71
CA ALA A 146 15.70 21.06 -9.13
C ALA A 146 14.41 20.89 -8.31
N ASP A 147 13.64 21.96 -8.16
CA ASP A 147 12.27 21.90 -7.64
C ASP A 147 12.06 22.04 -6.11
N ALA A 148 12.85 22.93 -5.52
CA ALA A 148 12.27 24.01 -4.71
C ALA A 148 11.95 25.22 -5.61
N THR A 149 11.16 25.04 -6.68
CA THR A 149 10.57 26.11 -7.49
C THR A 149 9.37 25.56 -8.24
N LYS A 150 8.18 26.01 -7.80
CA LYS A 150 6.89 25.98 -8.51
C LYS A 150 6.39 24.63 -9.06
N ALA A 151 5.33 24.19 -8.40
CA ALA A 151 4.23 23.48 -9.01
C ALA A 151 3.83 24.06 -10.38
N ASP A 152 4.01 23.26 -11.42
CA ASP A 152 3.18 23.30 -12.62
C ASP A 152 2.71 21.87 -12.91
N ALA A 153 1.54 21.57 -12.35
CA ALA A 153 0.79 20.37 -12.64
C ALA A 153 0.40 20.34 -14.13
N PRO A 154 0.57 19.22 -14.85
CA PRO A 154 -0.20 18.99 -16.06
C PRO A 154 -1.67 18.81 -15.65
N LYS A 155 -2.42 19.90 -15.69
CA LYS A 155 -3.88 19.92 -15.59
C LYS A 155 -4.45 18.91 -16.60
N PRO A 156 -5.20 17.90 -16.17
CA PRO A 156 -6.01 17.11 -17.10
C PRO A 156 -7.06 18.05 -17.70
N ALA A 157 -6.93 18.35 -18.99
CA ALA A 157 -7.97 19.05 -19.72
C ALA A 157 -9.20 18.12 -19.80
N ALA A 158 -10.16 18.36 -18.92
CA ALA A 158 -11.50 17.83 -19.02
C ALA A 158 -12.16 18.35 -20.31
N ALA A 159 -12.28 17.48 -21.32
CA ALA A 159 -13.25 17.67 -22.39
C ALA A 159 -14.50 16.85 -22.04
N LYS A 160 -15.52 17.53 -21.51
CA LYS A 160 -16.87 16.98 -21.35
C LYS A 160 -17.66 17.10 -22.67
N PRO A 161 -18.63 16.20 -22.89
CA PRO A 161 -19.14 15.79 -24.20
C PRO A 161 -20.14 16.79 -24.79
N LYS A 162 -20.12 16.95 -26.12
CA LYS A 162 -21.19 17.63 -26.86
C LYS A 162 -22.08 16.59 -27.52
N ALA A 163 -23.27 16.40 -26.95
CA ALA A 163 -24.37 15.65 -27.55
C ALA A 163 -24.81 16.32 -28.85
N THR A 164 -25.02 15.56 -29.91
CA THR A 164 -25.85 15.95 -31.04
C THR A 164 -26.49 14.69 -31.67
N THR A 165 -27.78 14.52 -31.42
CA THR A 165 -28.75 13.72 -32.20
C THR A 165 -29.99 14.62 -32.31
N PRO A 166 -30.64 14.78 -33.47
CA PRO A 166 -31.60 13.81 -34.05
C PRO A 166 -31.33 13.51 -35.54
N ASP A 167 -31.41 12.25 -35.98
CA ASP A 167 -32.61 11.54 -36.50
C ASP A 167 -32.86 11.82 -37.99
N VAL A 168 -32.71 10.78 -38.84
CA VAL A 168 -33.63 10.42 -39.95
C VAL A 168 -33.43 8.94 -40.30
N THR A 169 -34.36 8.11 -39.80
CA THR A 169 -35.23 7.16 -40.52
C THR A 169 -34.65 6.28 -41.67
N GLU A 170 -34.53 4.97 -41.37
CA GLU A 170 -35.07 3.74 -42.04
C GLU A 170 -35.38 3.71 -43.58
N PRO A 171 -35.29 2.53 -44.27
CA PRO A 171 -35.87 1.27 -43.79
C PRO A 171 -35.09 -0.05 -44.03
N VAL A 172 -35.51 -1.00 -43.20
CA VAL A 172 -35.47 -2.47 -43.30
C VAL A 172 -35.44 -3.02 -44.72
N THR A 173 -34.56 -4.00 -44.96
CA THR A 173 -34.88 -5.14 -45.84
C THR A 173 -34.20 -6.40 -45.31
N GLU A 174 -34.98 -7.14 -44.53
CA GLU A 174 -34.83 -8.58 -44.33
C GLU A 174 -35.14 -9.28 -45.67
N PRO A 175 -34.47 -10.39 -46.00
CA PRO A 175 -35.20 -11.48 -46.64
C PRO A 175 -35.26 -12.69 -45.71
N ASP A 176 -36.51 -13.13 -45.60
CA ASP A 176 -37.04 -14.30 -44.92
C ASP A 176 -36.42 -15.63 -45.41
N ALA A 177 -36.69 -16.65 -44.61
CA ALA A 177 -36.24 -18.03 -44.65
C ALA A 177 -36.61 -18.82 -45.92
N SER A 178 -35.96 -19.98 -46.10
CA SER A 178 -36.58 -21.28 -46.44
C SER A 178 -35.50 -22.37 -46.52
N GLU A 179 -35.77 -23.49 -45.86
CA GLU A 179 -35.02 -24.74 -45.59
C GLU A 179 -34.60 -25.59 -46.84
N PRO A 180 -34.31 -26.92 -46.73
CA PRO A 180 -33.15 -27.66 -46.16
C PRO A 180 -32.50 -28.60 -47.24
N ASP A 181 -31.85 -29.71 -46.81
CA ASP A 181 -31.31 -30.85 -47.61
C ASP A 181 -29.92 -30.62 -48.28
N THR A 182 -28.91 -31.51 -48.27
CA THR A 182 -28.78 -32.97 -48.05
C THR A 182 -27.29 -33.31 -47.75
N THR A 183 -27.06 -34.38 -46.96
CA THR A 183 -26.16 -35.55 -47.17
C THR A 183 -24.66 -35.43 -47.57
N ASP A 184 -23.91 -36.44 -47.12
CA ASP A 184 -22.54 -36.92 -47.45
C ASP A 184 -21.43 -36.49 -46.47
N ALA A 185 -20.99 -37.31 -45.49
CA ALA A 185 -20.34 -38.64 -45.56
C ALA A 185 -19.00 -38.64 -46.32
N ASN A 186 -17.89 -38.54 -45.55
CA ASN A 186 -16.63 -39.26 -45.79
C ASN A 186 -15.84 -39.35 -44.48
#